data_AF-A0A924QKY1-F1
#
_entry.id   AF-A0A924QKY1-F1
#
_cell.length_a   1.000
_cell.length_b   1.000
_cell.length_c   1.000
_cell.angle_alpha   90.00
_cell.angle_beta   90.00
_cell.angle_gamma   90.00
#
_symmetry.space_group_name_H-M   'P 1'
#
loop_
_entity.id
_entity.type
_entity.pdbx_description
1 polymer ?
#
loop_
_entity_poly.entity_id
_entity_poly.type
_entity_poly.pdbx_seq_one_letter_code
_entity_poly.pdbx_strand_id
1 'polypeptide(L)' 'MGKIYPPKTKEKDFLEQYVHHYNSIELNATHYKVYGAEGVAKWAAKAGNKDFLFCTKMYQGVTHSGSLANKDFITAEFL' A
#
# COMPACT_ATOMS: atom_id res chain seq x y z
N MET A 1 -0.40 10.62 18.43
CA MET A 1 -0.22 9.16 18.23
C MET A 1 -0.81 8.47 19.45
N GLY A 2 -1.82 7.58 19.33
CA GLY A 2 -2.38 6.86 20.49
C GLY A 2 -3.90 6.72 20.62
N LYS A 3 -4.70 6.92 19.56
CA LYS A 3 -6.17 6.71 19.65
C LYS A 3 -6.65 5.31 19.22
N ILE A 4 -5.86 4.60 18.41
CA ILE A 4 -6.25 3.30 17.83
C ILE A 4 -5.15 2.24 17.91
N TYR A 5 -3.97 2.59 18.41
CA TYR A 5 -2.87 1.65 18.57
C TYR A 5 -2.65 1.40 20.05
N PRO A 6 -2.57 0.13 20.49
CA PRO A 6 -2.18 -0.19 21.85
C PRO A 6 -0.87 0.52 22.27
N PRO A 7 -0.69 0.83 23.57
CA PRO A 7 0.57 1.36 24.04
C PRO A 7 1.74 0.45 23.64
N LYS A 8 2.82 1.05 23.15
CA LYS A 8 4.06 0.36 22.72
C LYS A 8 3.89 -0.56 21.49
N THR A 9 2.85 -0.39 20.67
CA THR A 9 2.80 -1.06 19.36
C THR A 9 4.05 -0.70 18.54
N LYS A 10 4.69 -1.72 17.96
CA LYS A 10 5.84 -1.54 17.07
C LYS A 10 5.35 -1.15 15.68
N GLU A 11 6.13 -0.34 14.95
CA GLU A 11 5.74 0.13 13.61
C GLU A 11 5.38 -1.01 12.65
N LYS A 12 6.11 -2.14 12.71
CA LYS A 12 5.82 -3.35 11.91
C LYS A 12 4.43 -3.95 12.14
N ASP A 13 3.79 -3.62 13.26
CA ASP A 13 2.49 -4.15 13.66
C ASP A 13 1.37 -3.11 13.46
N PHE A 14 1.68 -1.90 12.97
CA PHE A 14 0.67 -0.84 12.78
C PHE A 14 -0.42 -1.22 11.78
N LEU A 15 -0.06 -1.78 10.63
CA LEU A 15 -1.06 -2.19 9.64
C LEU A 15 -2.01 -3.26 10.20
N GLU A 16 -1.45 -4.21 10.95
CA GLU A 16 -2.23 -5.27 11.60
C GLU A 16 -3.22 -4.71 12.62
N GLN A 17 -2.82 -3.69 13.39
CA GLN A 17 -3.73 -3.01 14.31
C GLN A 17 -4.75 -2.14 13.55
N TYR A 18 -4.33 -1.47 12.49
CA TYR A 18 -5.17 -0.56 11.71
C TYR A 18 -6.39 -1.25 11.10
N VAL A 19 -6.22 -2.48 10.59
CA VAL A 19 -7.31 -3.26 9.97
C VAL A 19 -8.41 -3.68 10.95
N HIS A 20 -8.22 -3.51 12.26
CA HIS A 20 -9.28 -3.71 13.25
C HIS A 20 -10.20 -2.51 13.43
N HIS A 21 -9.80 -1.32 12.95
CA HIS A 21 -10.52 -0.07 13.16
C HIS A 21 -11.14 0.50 11.88
N TYR A 22 -10.58 0.17 10.72
CA TYR A 22 -11.02 0.66 9.42
C TYR A 22 -11.09 -0.47 8.40
N ASN A 23 -11.80 -0.22 7.30
CA ASN A 23 -11.97 -1.15 6.18
C ASN A 23 -11.17 -0.75 4.93
N SER A 24 -10.37 0.33 4.99
CA SER A 24 -9.55 0.74 3.84
C SER A 24 -8.37 1.60 4.26
N ILE A 25 -7.33 1.65 3.42
CA ILE A 25 -6.17 2.52 3.59
C ILE A 25 -5.69 3.08 2.25
N GLU A 26 -5.35 4.36 2.21
CA GLU A 26 -4.57 4.94 1.10
C GLU A 26 -3.08 4.67 1.30
N LEU A 27 -2.45 3.98 0.36
CA LEU A 27 -1.05 3.59 0.45
C LEU A 27 -0.14 4.45 -0.44
N ASN A 28 0.68 5.28 0.20
CA ASN A 28 1.69 6.10 -0.49
C ASN A 28 2.97 5.34 -0.85
N ALA A 29 3.22 4.16 -0.26
CA ALA A 29 4.46 3.43 -0.49
C ALA A 29 4.69 3.11 -1.98
N THR A 30 3.63 2.73 -2.68
CA THR A 30 3.64 2.38 -4.11
C THR A 30 3.84 3.60 -5.02
N HIS A 31 3.61 4.81 -4.51
CA HIS A 31 3.90 6.05 -5.24
C HIS A 31 5.40 6.21 -5.48
N TYR A 32 6.23 5.81 -4.52
CA TYR A 32 7.69 6.01 -4.57
C TYR A 32 8.47 4.81 -5.06
N LYS A 33 7.86 3.62 -5.07
CA LYS A 33 8.52 2.37 -5.45
C LYS A 33 7.50 1.37 -6.02
N VAL A 34 7.89 0.67 -7.09
CA VAL A 34 7.17 -0.51 -7.57
C VAL A 34 7.52 -1.70 -6.67
N TYR A 35 6.50 -2.36 -6.14
CA TYR A 35 6.64 -3.54 -5.29
C TYR A 35 6.26 -4.78 -6.07
N GLY A 36 7.06 -5.84 -5.96
CA GLY A 36 6.69 -7.14 -6.52
C GLY A 36 5.57 -7.81 -5.72
N ALA A 37 4.98 -8.86 -6.31
CA ALA A 37 3.85 -9.60 -5.76
C ALA A 37 4.05 -10.08 -4.31
N GLU A 38 5.27 -10.50 -3.93
CA GLU A 38 5.57 -10.95 -2.57
C GLU A 38 5.39 -9.84 -1.52
N GLY A 39 5.79 -8.60 -1.85
CA GLY A 39 5.63 -7.45 -0.95
C GLY A 39 4.17 -7.10 -0.75
N VAL A 40 3.39 -7.09 -1.83
CA VAL A 40 1.95 -6.86 -1.81
C VAL A 40 1.23 -7.97 -1.03
N ALA A 41 1.61 -9.24 -1.25
CA ALA A 41 1.04 -10.38 -0.54
C ALA A 41 1.27 -10.30 0.97
N LYS A 42 2.45 -9.82 1.41
CA LYS A 42 2.72 -9.59 2.85
C LYS A 42 1.78 -8.55 3.46
N TRP A 43 1.43 -7.49 2.73
CA TRP A 43 0.45 -6.49 3.20
C TRP A 43 -0.97 -7.06 3.22
N ALA A 44 -1.37 -7.75 2.17
CA ALA A 44 -2.69 -8.40 2.10
C ALA A 44 -2.88 -9.41 3.25
N ALA A 45 -1.84 -10.19 3.58
CA ALA A 45 -1.87 -11.12 4.70
C ALA A 45 -2.12 -10.44 6.06
N LYS A 46 -1.75 -9.15 6.23
CA LYS A 46 -2.05 -8.38 7.45
C LYS A 46 -3.52 -8.02 7.58
N ALA A 47 -4.25 -7.86 6.47
CA ALA A 47 -5.71 -7.69 6.50
C ALA A 47 -6.42 -9.01 6.86
N GLY A 48 -5.82 -10.15 6.50
CA GLY A 48 -6.37 -11.48 6.75
C GLY A 48 -7.66 -11.69 5.95
N ASN A 49 -8.70 -12.21 6.60
CA ASN A 49 -10.00 -12.48 5.96
C ASN A 49 -10.99 -11.30 6.05
N LYS A 50 -10.52 -10.10 6.42
CA LYS A 50 -11.38 -8.92 6.53
C LYS A 50 -11.66 -8.35 5.14
N ASP A 51 -12.85 -7.79 4.97
CA ASP A 51 -13.17 -6.96 3.80
C ASP A 51 -12.44 -5.62 3.93
N PHE A 52 -11.21 -5.58 3.43
CA PHE A 52 -10.30 -4.45 3.58
C PHE A 52 -9.70 -4.04 2.24
N LEU A 53 -9.86 -2.78 1.88
CA LEU A 53 -9.41 -2.23 0.59
C LEU A 53 -8.08 -1.49 0.71
N PHE A 54 -7.13 -1.88 -0.11
CA PHE A 54 -5.87 -1.15 -0.29
C PHE A 54 -6.00 -0.21 -1.49
N CYS A 55 -6.06 1.09 -1.23
CA CYS A 55 -6.11 2.13 -2.25
C CYS A 55 -4.68 2.61 -2.54
N THR A 56 -3.96 1.91 -3.43
CA THR A 56 -2.57 2.23 -3.74
C THR A 56 -2.46 3.45 -4.64
N LYS A 57 -1.48 4.33 -4.36
CA LYS A 57 -1.11 5.37 -5.32
C LYS A 57 -0.27 4.78 -6.43
N MET A 58 -0.61 5.12 -7.67
CA MET A 58 0.21 4.75 -8.82
C MET A 58 1.62 5.33 -8.71
N TYR A 59 2.60 4.59 -9.20
CA TYR A 59 4.00 4.99 -9.17
C TYR A 59 4.22 6.37 -9.82
N GLN A 60 5.01 7.21 -9.18
CA GLN A 60 5.26 8.60 -9.61
C GLN A 60 5.93 8.67 -10.98
N GLY A 61 6.73 7.67 -11.36
CA GLY A 61 7.30 7.59 -12.71
C GLY A 61 6.23 7.48 -13.80
N VAL A 62 5.05 6.97 -13.47
CA VAL A 62 3.88 6.98 -14.36
C VAL A 62 3.18 8.33 -14.33
N THR A 63 2.88 8.83 -13.13
CA THR A 63 1.94 9.95 -12.94
C THR A 63 2.57 11.36 -12.98
N HIS A 64 3.86 11.50 -12.68
CA HIS A 64 4.53 12.80 -12.48
C HIS A 64 5.72 13.04 -13.42
N SER A 65 6.09 12.07 -14.26
CA SER A 65 7.26 12.17 -15.15
C SER A 65 6.86 12.27 -16.62
N GLY A 66 6.46 13.46 -17.09
CA GLY A 66 6.09 13.68 -18.50
C GLY A 66 4.82 12.94 -18.96
N SER A 67 4.62 12.83 -20.27
CA SER A 67 3.44 12.20 -20.89
C SER A 67 3.29 10.71 -20.53
N LEU A 68 2.07 10.17 -20.62
CA LEU A 68 1.81 8.73 -20.50
C LEU A 68 2.36 7.92 -21.69
N ALA A 69 2.61 8.57 -22.83
CA ALA A 69 3.18 7.90 -24.00
C ALA A 69 4.54 7.27 -23.68
N ASN A 70 4.78 6.05 -24.19
CA ASN A 70 6.01 5.25 -24.00
C ASN A 70 6.28 4.83 -22.53
N LYS A 71 5.24 4.69 -21.71
CA LYS A 71 5.35 4.19 -20.33
C LYS A 71 4.77 2.80 -20.13
N ASP A 72 4.59 2.05 -21.22
CA ASP A 72 3.98 0.72 -21.20
C ASP A 72 4.73 -0.23 -20.26
N PHE A 73 6.06 -0.24 -20.32
CA PHE A 73 6.89 -1.10 -19.46
C PHE A 73 6.66 -0.81 -17.97
N ILE A 74 6.83 0.44 -17.52
CA ILE A 74 6.71 0.77 -16.09
C ILE A 74 5.27 0.66 -15.58
N THR A 75 4.29 0.84 -16.47
CA THR A 75 2.87 0.62 -16.14
C THR A 75 2.60 -0.88 -15.98
N ALA A 76 3.14 -1.72 -16.86
CA ALA A 76 3.02 -3.17 -16.77
C ALA A 76 3.73 -3.74 -15.53
N GLU A 77 4.93 -3.23 -15.19
CA GLU A 77 5.65 -3.63 -13.97
C GLU A 77 4.89 -3.28 -12.68
N PHE A 78 4.01 -2.27 -12.73
CA PHE A 78 3.21 -1.86 -11.56
C PHE A 78 1.97 -2.73 -11.34
N LEU A 79 1.39 -3.29 -12.41
CA LEU A 79 0.13 -4.04 -12.40
C LEU A 79 0.35 -5.52 -12.06
#